data_AF-A0A1I5PE10-F1
#
_entry.id   AF-A0A1I5PE10-F1
#
_cell.length_a   1.000
_cell.length_b   1.000
_cell.length_c   1.000
_cell.angle_alpha   90.00
_cell.angle_beta   90.00
_cell.angle_gamma   90.00
#
_symmetry.space_group_name_H-M   'P 1'
#
loop_
_entity.id
_entity.type
_entity.pdbx_description
1 polymer ?
#
loop_
_entity_poly.entity_id
_entity_poly.type
_entity_poly.pdbx_seq_one_letter_code
_entity_poly.pdbx_strand_id
1 'polypeptide(L)'
;MQRYHDPSEDPLSATAAHEQERQRIAAATEAFLAKGGQIEQVGHQMQATSPTFVINPTKTPVYAHLFVRPEDETLRAKPVVKPITVPAKPEVKAEAPAVEPKPAAPKRTDVVQELRELSIAARLMVQAALGASPGIAARTIGINEKQARQVARDFNIKFKRQR
;
A
#
# COMPACT_ATOMS: atom_id res chain seq x y z
N MET A 1 19.42 -14.39 5.78
CA MET A 1 18.30 -13.57 6.31
C MET A 1 17.81 -14.07 7.67
N GLN A 2 17.69 -15.39 7.90
CA GLN A 2 17.28 -15.93 9.21
C GLN A 2 18.13 -15.45 10.41
N ARG A 3 19.44 -15.24 10.21
CA ARG A 3 20.39 -14.80 11.26
C ARG A 3 20.12 -13.43 11.89
N TYR A 4 19.29 -12.58 11.28
CA TYR A 4 19.03 -11.22 11.78
C TYR A 4 17.68 -11.08 12.48
N HIS A 5 16.92 -12.17 12.63
CA HIS A 5 15.63 -12.12 13.32
C HIS A 5 15.77 -12.24 14.84
N ASP A 6 16.87 -12.84 15.32
CA ASP A 6 17.17 -12.99 16.73
C ASP A 6 18.18 -11.91 17.17
N PRO A 7 17.74 -10.83 17.83
CA PRO A 7 18.61 -9.70 18.19
C PRO A 7 19.71 -10.09 19.20
N SER A 8 19.58 -11.22 19.88
CA SER A 8 20.60 -11.78 20.77
C SER A 8 21.78 -12.41 20.01
N GLU A 9 21.57 -12.87 18.78
CA GLU A 9 22.59 -13.51 17.94
C GLU A 9 23.07 -12.61 16.79
N ASP A 10 22.60 -11.35 16.74
CA ASP A 10 22.99 -10.42 15.69
C ASP A 10 24.49 -10.08 15.79
N PRO A 11 25.30 -10.46 14.79
CA PRO A 11 26.73 -10.16 14.80
C PRO A 11 27.02 -8.66 14.68
N LEU A 12 26.04 -7.84 14.28
CA LEU A 12 26.12 -6.38 14.26
C LEU A 12 25.61 -5.76 15.58
N SER A 13 25.99 -6.35 16.71
CA SER A 13 25.73 -5.78 18.04
C SER A 13 26.30 -4.37 18.17
N ALA A 14 25.68 -3.54 19.01
CA ALA A 14 25.91 -2.10 19.08
C ALA A 14 27.41 -1.73 19.15
N THR A 15 27.93 -1.20 18.05
CA THR A 15 29.28 -0.65 17.97
C THR A 15 29.33 0.74 18.61
N ALA A 16 30.53 1.20 18.99
CA ALA A 16 30.72 2.53 19.56
C ALA A 16 30.18 3.66 18.66
N ALA A 17 30.21 3.48 17.33
CA ALA A 17 29.62 4.43 16.38
C ALA A 17 28.09 4.50 16.50
N HIS A 18 27.41 3.36 16.70
CA HIS A 18 25.98 3.33 16.95
C HIS A 18 25.61 3.97 18.29
N GLU A 19 26.46 3.87 19.30
CA GLU A 19 26.27 4.59 20.58
C GLU A 19 26.34 6.11 20.42
N GLN A 20 27.34 6.60 19.70
CA GLN A 20 27.48 8.03 19.41
C GLN A 20 26.27 8.56 18.64
N GLU A 21 25.81 7.83 17.62
CA GLU A 21 24.64 8.24 16.85
C GLU A 21 23.36 8.21 17.69
N ARG A 22 23.19 7.22 18.59
CA ARG A 22 22.07 7.19 19.54
C ARG A 22 22.04 8.44 20.43
N GLN A 23 23.19 8.83 20.98
CA GLN A 23 23.29 10.02 21.82
C GLN A 23 22.97 11.29 21.03
N ARG A 24 23.48 11.39 19.80
CA ARG A 24 23.21 12.53 18.91
C ARG A 24 21.71 12.68 18.61
N ILE A 25 21.03 11.57 18.28
CA ILE A 25 19.59 11.57 18.00
C ILE A 25 18.80 11.95 19.25
N ALA A 26 19.17 11.43 20.42
CA ALA A 26 18.53 11.78 21.68
C ALA A 26 18.62 13.29 21.96
N ALA A 27 19.82 13.87 21.87
CA ALA A 27 20.03 15.30 22.05
C ALA A 27 19.25 16.16 21.03
N ALA A 28 19.20 15.74 19.77
CA ALA A 28 18.42 16.43 18.73
C ALA A 28 16.91 16.37 19.00
N THR A 29 16.43 15.24 19.51
CA THR A 29 15.03 15.01 19.86
C THR A 29 14.62 15.86 21.05
N GLU A 30 15.45 15.92 22.10
CA GLU A 30 15.25 16.81 23.25
C GLU A 30 15.21 18.28 22.82
N ALA A 31 16.14 18.70 21.96
CA ALA A 31 16.16 20.07 21.44
C ALA A 31 14.91 20.40 20.60
N PHE A 32 14.39 19.43 19.84
CA PHE A 32 13.14 19.60 19.08
C PHE A 32 11.93 19.75 20.00
N LEU A 33 11.82 18.91 21.04
CA LEU A 33 10.75 18.99 22.05
C LEU A 33 10.82 20.30 22.85
N ALA A 34 12.02 20.75 23.25
CA ALA A 34 12.22 22.01 23.95
C ALA A 34 11.79 23.24 23.13
N LYS A 35 11.86 23.15 21.79
CA LYS A 35 11.37 24.19 20.86
C LYS A 35 9.86 24.15 20.64
N GLY A 36 9.13 23.27 21.34
CA GLY A 36 7.68 23.10 21.21
C GLY A 36 7.27 22.12 20.11
N GLY A 37 8.20 21.34 19.57
CA GLY A 37 7.89 20.25 18.65
C GLY A 37 7.09 19.14 19.35
N GLN A 38 6.24 18.45 18.59
CA GLN A 38 5.46 17.30 19.06
C GLN A 38 5.86 16.05 18.26
N ILE A 39 5.95 14.90 18.92
CA ILE A 39 6.32 13.63 18.29
C ILE A 39 5.13 12.68 18.46
N GLU A 40 4.60 12.20 17.34
CA GLU A 40 3.56 11.18 17.30
C GLU A 40 4.21 9.80 17.26
N GLN A 41 3.81 8.92 18.18
CA GLN A 41 4.29 7.53 18.18
C GLN A 41 3.47 6.72 17.16
N VAL A 42 4.04 6.52 15.98
CA VAL A 42 3.42 5.72 14.91
C VAL A 42 4.04 4.32 14.90
N GLY A 43 3.27 3.29 15.29
CA GLY A 43 3.71 1.89 15.21
C GLY A 43 2.82 0.90 15.94
N HIS A 44 2.85 -0.37 15.51
CA HIS A 44 2.26 -1.46 16.29
C HIS A 44 3.12 -1.71 17.52
N GLN A 45 2.57 -1.52 18.72
CA GLN A 45 3.19 -2.04 19.94
C GLN A 45 3.31 -3.55 19.79
N MET A 46 4.54 -4.06 19.78
CA MET A 46 4.78 -5.50 19.83
C MET A 46 4.18 -6.02 21.13
N GLN A 47 3.06 -6.72 21.04
CA GLN A 47 2.50 -7.43 22.19
C GLN A 47 3.52 -8.50 22.58
N ALA A 48 3.97 -8.48 23.84
CA ALA A 48 4.97 -9.42 24.35
C ALA A 48 4.54 -10.89 24.23
N THR A 49 3.22 -11.12 24.16
CA THR A 49 2.62 -12.42 23.91
C THR A 49 1.97 -12.40 22.53
N SER A 50 2.34 -13.36 21.69
CA SER A 50 1.59 -13.66 20.48
C SER A 50 0.12 -13.94 20.86
N PRO A 51 -0.87 -13.29 20.23
CA PRO A 51 -2.26 -13.57 20.55
C PRO A 51 -2.53 -15.06 20.25
N THR A 52 -3.01 -15.79 21.26
CA THR A 52 -3.46 -17.17 21.08
C THR A 52 -4.60 -17.15 20.06
N PHE A 53 -4.35 -17.66 18.86
CA PHE A 53 -5.37 -17.80 17.83
C PHE A 53 -6.36 -18.91 18.23
N VAL A 54 -7.37 -18.57 19.03
CA VAL A 54 -8.48 -19.46 19.35
C VAL A 54 -9.56 -19.28 18.29
N ILE A 55 -9.68 -20.26 17.39
CA ILE A 55 -10.76 -20.32 16.40
C ILE A 55 -12.05 -20.68 17.15
N ASN A 56 -12.94 -19.71 17.35
CA ASN A 56 -14.27 -19.99 17.87
C ASN A 56 -15.19 -20.47 16.73
N PRO A 57 -15.57 -21.77 16.69
CA PRO A 57 -16.28 -22.34 15.56
C PRO A 57 -17.68 -21.70 15.35
N THR A 58 -18.27 -21.14 16.41
CA THR A 58 -19.59 -20.47 16.31
C THR A 58 -19.52 -19.10 15.65
N LYS A 59 -18.35 -18.43 15.68
CA LYS A 59 -18.17 -17.07 15.15
C LYS A 59 -17.41 -17.03 13.83
N THR A 60 -16.65 -18.08 13.51
CA THR A 60 -15.88 -18.13 12.28
C THR A 60 -16.78 -18.38 11.08
N PRO A 61 -16.64 -17.62 9.97
CA PRO A 61 -17.56 -17.69 8.84
C PRO A 61 -17.56 -19.06 8.15
N VAL A 62 -16.47 -19.82 8.27
CA VAL A 62 -16.35 -21.18 7.72
C VAL A 62 -17.30 -22.16 8.41
N TYR A 63 -17.51 -22.05 9.72
CA TYR A 63 -18.29 -23.02 10.51
C TYR A 63 -19.59 -22.45 11.09
N ALA A 64 -19.80 -21.13 11.06
CA ALA A 64 -20.93 -20.45 11.71
C ALA A 64 -22.29 -21.00 11.27
N HIS A 65 -22.44 -21.36 10.00
CA HIS A 65 -23.68 -21.90 9.43
C HIS A 65 -24.12 -23.24 10.03
N LEU A 66 -23.18 -24.02 10.61
CA LEU A 66 -23.49 -25.29 11.27
C LEU A 66 -24.17 -25.11 12.64
N PHE A 67 -24.08 -23.91 13.22
CA PHE A 67 -24.61 -23.59 14.55
C PHE A 67 -25.87 -22.72 14.52
N VAL A 68 -26.33 -22.31 13.34
CA VAL A 68 -27.60 -21.60 13.18
C VAL A 68 -28.72 -22.63 13.28
N ARG A 69 -29.61 -22.46 14.25
CA ARG A 69 -30.85 -23.24 14.33
C ARG A 69 -31.81 -22.71 13.27
N PRO A 70 -32.53 -23.59 12.54
CA PRO A 70 -33.40 -23.18 11.43
C PRO A 70 -34.55 -22.26 11.87
N GLU A 71 -34.87 -22.21 13.16
CA GLU A 71 -35.93 -21.37 13.72
C GLU A 71 -35.54 -19.88 13.85
N ASP A 72 -34.24 -19.55 13.79
CA ASP A 72 -33.72 -18.20 14.00
C ASP A 72 -33.46 -17.41 12.69
N GLU A 73 -33.75 -18.01 11.52
CA GLU A 73 -33.68 -17.30 10.24
C GLU A 73 -34.86 -16.31 10.11
N THR A 74 -34.70 -15.12 10.69
CA THR A 74 -35.53 -13.99 10.26
C THR A 74 -35.23 -13.75 8.79
N LEU A 75 -36.24 -13.95 7.93
CA LEU A 75 -36.22 -13.72 6.49
C LEU A 75 -35.79 -12.28 6.17
N ARG A 76 -34.47 -12.03 6.14
CA ARG A 76 -33.92 -10.74 5.72
C ARG A 76 -33.87 -10.73 4.20
N ALA A 77 -34.80 -9.99 3.61
CA ALA A 77 -34.80 -9.69 2.19
C ALA A 77 -33.43 -9.12 1.76
N LYS A 78 -32.88 -9.64 0.66
CA LYS A 78 -31.67 -9.10 0.05
C LYS A 78 -31.94 -7.62 -0.32
N PRO A 79 -31.06 -6.67 0.05
CA PRO A 79 -31.25 -5.28 -0.32
C PRO A 79 -31.17 -5.12 -1.84
N VAL A 80 -32.23 -4.58 -2.42
CA VAL A 80 -32.31 -4.22 -3.84
C VAL A 80 -31.34 -3.06 -4.10
N VAL A 81 -30.26 -3.34 -4.83
CA VAL A 81 -29.35 -2.33 -5.34
C VAL A 81 -30.10 -1.50 -6.39
N LYS A 82 -30.39 -0.22 -6.07
CA LYS A 82 -30.86 0.75 -7.07
C LYS A 82 -29.66 1.19 -7.91
N PRO A 83 -29.71 1.14 -9.26
CA PRO A 83 -28.63 1.60 -10.10
C PRO A 83 -28.53 3.13 -10.07
N ILE A 84 -27.35 3.62 -9.69
CA ILE A 84 -26.98 5.04 -9.71
C ILE A 84 -26.88 5.49 -11.17
N THR A 85 -27.74 6.44 -11.55
CA THR A 85 -27.67 7.18 -12.81
C THR A 85 -26.90 8.48 -12.57
N VAL A 86 -25.88 8.74 -13.38
CA VAL A 86 -25.18 10.03 -13.59
C VAL A 86 -25.15 10.16 -15.13
N PRO A 87 -25.25 11.33 -15.80
CA PRO A 87 -24.77 12.65 -15.36
C PRO A 87 -25.63 13.87 -15.76
N ALA A 88 -25.42 15.01 -15.09
CA ALA A 88 -25.74 16.32 -15.65
C ALA A 88 -24.70 17.37 -15.27
N LYS A 89 -24.08 17.90 -16.32
CA LYS A 89 -23.20 19.07 -16.41
C LYS A 89 -23.90 20.31 -15.84
N PRO A 90 -23.16 21.28 -15.29
CA PRO A 90 -23.43 22.66 -15.71
C PRO A 90 -22.18 23.40 -16.17
N GLU A 91 -22.36 24.05 -17.31
CA GLU A 91 -21.50 25.08 -17.89
C GLU A 91 -21.64 26.35 -17.07
N VAL A 92 -20.51 26.98 -16.73
CA VAL A 92 -20.48 28.38 -16.31
C VAL A 92 -19.42 29.10 -17.13
N LYS A 93 -19.90 30.01 -17.98
CA LYS A 93 -19.14 31.07 -18.66
C LYS A 93 -18.53 32.01 -17.62
N ALA A 94 -17.27 32.37 -17.79
CA ALA A 94 -16.75 33.69 -17.46
C ALA A 94 -15.55 34.01 -18.36
N GLU A 95 -15.63 35.17 -19.01
CA GLU A 95 -14.60 35.78 -19.86
C GLU A 95 -13.34 36.18 -19.08
N ALA A 96 -12.19 36.05 -19.78
CA ALA A 96 -10.91 36.81 -19.81
C ALA A 96 -10.55 37.80 -18.67
N PRO A 97 -9.25 38.03 -18.34
CA PRO A 97 -8.14 38.13 -19.31
C PRO A 97 -6.78 37.55 -18.89
N ALA A 98 -5.85 37.60 -19.85
CA ALA A 98 -4.49 37.09 -19.82
C ALA A 98 -3.58 37.73 -18.76
N VAL A 99 -2.85 36.89 -18.02
CA VAL A 99 -1.61 37.22 -17.28
C VAL A 99 -0.66 36.02 -17.38
N GLU A 100 0.63 36.33 -17.53
CA GLU A 100 1.81 35.54 -17.91
C GLU A 100 2.02 34.18 -17.18
N PRO A 101 2.69 33.19 -17.81
CA PRO A 101 2.78 31.81 -17.31
C PRO A 101 3.80 31.68 -16.16
N LYS A 102 3.28 31.53 -14.93
CA LYS A 102 4.02 31.01 -13.78
C LYS A 102 3.88 29.48 -13.79
N PRO A 103 4.96 28.68 -13.64
CA PRO A 103 4.88 27.23 -13.77
C PRO A 103 3.96 26.66 -12.70
N ALA A 104 2.85 26.07 -13.14
CA ALA A 104 1.87 25.44 -12.26
C ALA A 104 2.53 24.24 -11.57
N ALA A 105 2.52 24.24 -10.24
CA ALA A 105 2.89 23.07 -9.45
C ALA A 105 2.08 21.85 -9.93
N PRO A 106 2.68 20.66 -10.05
CA PRO A 106 1.99 19.47 -10.53
C PRO A 106 0.76 19.22 -9.67
N LYS A 107 -0.38 18.93 -10.32
CA LYS A 107 -1.62 18.65 -9.61
C LYS A 107 -1.37 17.39 -8.79
N ARG A 108 -1.75 17.38 -7.51
CA ARG A 108 -1.49 16.26 -6.57
C ARG A 108 -1.96 14.90 -7.08
N THR A 109 -2.91 14.87 -8.00
CA THR A 109 -3.39 13.67 -8.70
C THR A 109 -2.31 13.00 -9.54
N ASP A 110 -1.41 13.77 -10.12
CA ASP A 110 -0.42 13.32 -11.08
C ASP A 110 0.69 12.56 -10.32
N VAL A 111 1.11 13.09 -9.17
CA VAL A 111 2.07 12.44 -8.26
C VAL A 111 1.57 11.08 -7.76
N VAL A 112 0.27 10.95 -7.44
CA VAL A 112 -0.30 9.68 -6.97
C VAL A 112 -0.37 8.65 -8.10
N GLN A 113 -0.63 9.09 -9.34
CA GLN A 113 -0.63 8.21 -10.51
C GLN A 113 0.79 7.73 -10.85
N GLU A 114 1.78 8.62 -10.82
CA GLU A 114 3.19 8.28 -11.04
C GLU A 114 3.69 7.25 -10.01
N LEU A 115 3.37 7.44 -8.72
CA LEU A 115 3.74 6.47 -7.68
C LEU A 115 3.07 5.10 -7.90
N ARG A 116 1.82 5.10 -8.39
CA ARG A 116 1.12 3.88 -8.73
C ARG A 116 1.77 3.18 -9.91
N GLU A 117 2.15 3.90 -10.96
CA GLU A 117 2.85 3.37 -12.14
C GLU A 117 4.23 2.81 -11.77
N LEU A 118 4.99 3.52 -10.93
CA LEU A 118 6.27 3.06 -10.39
C LEU A 118 6.12 1.74 -9.62
N SER A 119 5.08 1.63 -8.78
CA SER A 119 4.82 0.39 -8.03
C SER A 119 4.47 -0.79 -8.95
N ILE A 120 3.75 -0.53 -10.04
CA ILE A 120 3.40 -1.53 -11.05
C ILE A 120 4.65 -1.94 -11.83
N ALA A 121 5.48 -0.98 -12.23
CA ALA A 121 6.74 -1.22 -12.92
C ALA A 121 7.69 -2.09 -12.08
N ALA A 122 7.85 -1.78 -10.79
CA ALA A 122 8.68 -2.57 -9.88
C ALA A 122 8.22 -4.04 -9.79
N ARG A 123 6.91 -4.28 -9.67
CA ARG A 123 6.34 -5.64 -9.66
C ARG A 123 6.54 -6.34 -11.00
N LEU A 124 6.39 -5.64 -12.13
CA LEU A 124 6.66 -6.18 -13.46
C LEU A 124 8.14 -6.53 -13.65
N MET A 125 9.07 -5.73 -13.13
CA MET A 125 10.50 -6.02 -13.16
C MET A 125 10.83 -7.31 -12.42
N VAL A 126 10.27 -7.51 -11.23
CA VAL A 126 10.46 -8.75 -10.46
C VAL A 126 9.95 -9.96 -11.24
N GLN A 127 8.74 -9.87 -11.81
CA GLN A 127 8.17 -10.96 -12.60
C GLN A 127 8.98 -11.24 -13.88
N ALA A 128 9.50 -10.20 -14.54
CA ALA A 128 10.39 -10.35 -15.69
C ALA A 128 11.71 -11.03 -15.32
N ALA A 129 12.29 -10.69 -14.15
CA ALA A 129 13.49 -11.32 -13.63
C ALA A 129 13.28 -12.80 -13.28
N LEU A 130 12.10 -13.13 -12.75
CA LEU A 130 11.64 -14.51 -12.50
C LEU A 130 11.36 -15.30 -13.80
N GLY A 131 11.44 -14.66 -14.97
CA GLY A 131 11.25 -15.31 -16.27
C GLY A 131 9.79 -15.49 -16.69
N ALA A 132 8.85 -14.82 -16.01
CA ALA A 132 7.45 -14.82 -16.42
C ALA A 132 7.29 -14.15 -17.80
N SER A 133 6.30 -14.58 -18.58
CA SER A 133 5.90 -13.86 -19.80
C SER A 133 5.04 -12.63 -19.44
N PRO A 134 4.95 -11.61 -20.32
CA PRO A 134 4.16 -10.40 -20.05
C PRO A 134 2.70 -10.68 -19.67
N GLY A 135 2.07 -11.72 -20.25
CA GLY A 135 0.70 -12.11 -19.92
C GLY A 135 0.56 -12.70 -18.52
N ILE A 136 1.54 -13.51 -18.07
CA ILE A 136 1.55 -14.08 -16.71
C ILE A 136 1.84 -12.97 -15.69
N ALA A 137 2.81 -12.10 -15.99
CA ALA A 137 3.14 -10.95 -15.15
C ALA A 137 1.94 -10.00 -14.99
N ALA A 138 1.17 -9.75 -16.06
CA ALA A 138 -0.04 -8.94 -15.99
C ALA A 138 -1.11 -9.56 -15.08
N ARG A 139 -1.36 -10.87 -15.19
CA ARG A 139 -2.35 -11.59 -14.37
C ARG A 139 -1.97 -11.59 -12.89
N THR A 140 -0.70 -11.79 -12.56
CA THR A 140 -0.22 -11.80 -11.16
C THR A 140 -0.33 -10.42 -10.50
N ILE A 141 -0.19 -9.35 -11.27
CA ILE A 141 -0.29 -7.97 -10.78
C ILE A 141 -1.75 -7.46 -10.81
N GLY A 142 -2.64 -8.16 -11.51
CA GLY A 142 -4.06 -7.79 -11.65
C GLY A 142 -4.30 -6.68 -12.67
N ILE A 143 -3.43 -6.55 -13.67
CA ILE A 143 -3.54 -5.55 -14.74
C ILE A 143 -3.78 -6.20 -16.10
N ASN A 144 -4.19 -5.39 -17.07
CA ASN A 144 -4.30 -5.79 -18.47
C ASN A 144 -2.91 -6.05 -19.07
N GLU A 145 -2.76 -7.07 -19.92
CA GLU A 145 -1.54 -7.36 -20.67
C GLU A 145 -1.04 -6.16 -21.51
N LYS A 146 -1.93 -5.43 -22.17
CA LYS A 146 -1.61 -4.20 -22.91
C LYS A 146 -0.98 -3.15 -22.00
N GLN A 147 -1.52 -2.98 -20.79
CA GLN A 147 -0.97 -2.04 -19.80
C GLN A 147 0.39 -2.52 -19.30
N ALA A 148 0.55 -3.81 -19.01
CA ALA A 148 1.84 -4.38 -18.61
C ALA A 148 2.92 -4.16 -19.69
N ARG A 149 2.57 -4.32 -20.97
CA ARG A 149 3.49 -4.06 -22.09
C ARG A 149 3.81 -2.58 -22.26
N GLN A 150 2.85 -1.69 -22.01
CA GLN A 150 3.08 -0.24 -22.06
C GLN A 150 4.04 0.20 -20.95
N VAL A 151 3.76 -0.17 -19.70
CA VAL A 151 4.66 0.09 -18.56
C VAL A 151 6.03 -0.54 -18.78
N ALA A 152 6.10 -1.74 -19.37
CA ALA A 152 7.39 -2.34 -19.70
C ALA A 152 8.19 -1.55 -20.75
N ARG A 153 7.52 -0.88 -21.69
CA ARG A 153 8.17 0.05 -22.64
C ARG A 153 8.60 1.33 -21.94
N ASP A 154 7.71 1.94 -21.16
CA ASP A 154 7.97 3.21 -20.49
C ASP A 154 9.15 3.11 -19.51
N PHE A 155 9.27 1.97 -18.83
CA PHE A 155 10.33 1.69 -17.85
C PHE A 155 11.46 0.78 -18.38
N ASN A 156 11.53 0.54 -19.69
CA ASN A 156 12.57 -0.29 -20.34
C ASN A 156 12.78 -1.68 -19.71
N ILE A 157 11.69 -2.34 -19.29
CA ILE A 157 11.71 -3.68 -18.68
C ILE A 157 11.80 -4.74 -19.79
N LYS A 158 12.87 -5.54 -19.77
CA LYS A 158 13.09 -6.63 -20.74
C LYS A 158 12.54 -7.95 -20.21
N PHE A 159 11.54 -8.50 -20.89
CA PHE A 159 11.05 -9.86 -20.65
C PHE A 159 11.87 -10.87 -21.44
N LYS A 160 12.38 -11.91 -20.76
CA LYS A 160 13.13 -13.01 -21.40
C LYS A 160 12.24 -13.87 -22.32
N ARG A 161 10.95 -13.99 -21.99
CA ARG A 161 9.98 -14.81 -22.72
C ARG A 161 8.83 -13.95 -23.24
N GLN A 162 8.76 -13.76 -24.55
CA GLN A 162 7.70 -13.00 -25.22
C GLN A 162 6.62 -13.91 -25.85
N ARG A 163 6.23 -14.99 -25.16
CA ARG A 163 5.02 -15.78 -25.44
C ARG A 163 4.81 -16.80 -24.32
#